data_AF-A0AAW5YVK1-F1
#
_entry.id   AF-A0AAW5YVK1-F1
#
_cell.length_a   1.000
_cell.length_b   1.000
_cell.length_c   1.000
_cell.angle_alpha   90.00
_cell.angle_beta   90.00
_cell.angle_gamma   90.00
#
_symmetry.space_group_name_H-M   'P 1'
#
loop_
_entity.id
_entity.type
_entity.pdbx_description
1 polymer ?
#
loop_
_entity_poly.entity_id
_entity_poly.type
_entity_poly.pdbx_seq_one_letter_code
_entity_poly.pdbx_strand_id
1 'polypeptide(L)'
;MLDSNLYSSQFSYTHPMTSGAIDDGERRWLSQELVEAKRLGQDVMHHNLYSHNSVVHDGFKLNNAGEIVQLLSQYPVRCAFSGHIHAQHIMFGWVPVPEVVSSCFAESDQGYGIVELTANSLSYRHHAFDIDNFLTAEEKKLPPFADFHAYLKEVFDKSNNLLLLKGAAKDLPEAAEMLKKMHWGFFTGQSYKSEAEIAAIYESSAYRTLLAAMPSMKSYISSLYESTQSSQKLYLTW
;
A
#
# COMPACT_ATOMS: atom_id res chain seq x y z
N MET A 1 -10.93 -13.11 10.68
CA MET A 1 -9.87 -12.09 10.81
C MET A 1 -8.64 -12.77 11.36
N LEU A 2 -7.49 -12.63 10.69
CA LEU A 2 -6.22 -13.23 11.09
C LEU A 2 -5.39 -12.17 11.83
N ASP A 3 -4.84 -12.54 12.99
CA ASP A 3 -3.73 -11.81 13.58
C ASP A 3 -2.44 -12.41 13.01
N SER A 4 -1.57 -11.56 12.52
CA SER A 4 -0.31 -11.96 11.89
C SER A 4 0.89 -11.28 12.54
N ASN A 5 0.67 -10.49 13.58
CA ASN A 5 1.73 -9.77 14.26
C ASN A 5 2.55 -10.75 15.12
N LEU A 6 3.87 -10.60 15.07
CA LEU A 6 4.76 -11.31 15.98
C LEU A 6 5.03 -10.43 17.21
N TYR A 7 4.28 -10.66 18.27
CA TYR A 7 4.46 -9.95 19.54
C TYR A 7 5.61 -10.56 20.35
N SER A 8 6.44 -9.72 20.97
CA SER A 8 7.37 -10.19 21.99
C SER A 8 6.60 -10.52 23.28
N SER A 9 6.94 -11.63 23.92
CA SER A 9 6.41 -11.98 25.24
C SER A 9 6.99 -11.12 26.37
N GLN A 10 8.00 -10.31 26.07
CA GLN A 10 8.69 -9.43 27.00
C GLN A 10 8.60 -7.98 26.54
N PHE A 11 8.52 -7.07 27.50
CA PHE A 11 8.61 -5.64 27.27
C PHE A 11 9.96 -5.29 26.64
N SER A 12 9.96 -4.49 25.58
CA SER A 12 11.17 -4.02 24.91
C SER A 12 11.19 -2.49 24.83
N TYR A 13 12.38 -1.92 24.93
CA TYR A 13 12.66 -0.51 24.61
C TYR A 13 13.05 -0.30 23.14
N THR A 14 13.14 -1.37 22.36
CA THR A 14 13.39 -1.32 20.92
C THR A 14 12.07 -1.30 20.14
N HIS A 15 12.16 -1.01 18.85
CA HIS A 15 11.01 -1.12 17.95
C HIS A 15 10.42 -2.56 17.99
N PRO A 16 9.08 -2.70 17.88
CA PRO A 16 8.43 -4.00 17.78
C PRO A 16 8.87 -4.72 16.50
N MET A 17 8.68 -6.04 16.45
CA MET A 17 8.95 -6.79 15.23
C MET A 17 8.01 -6.34 14.11
N THR A 18 8.59 -5.90 12.99
CA THR A 18 7.83 -5.45 11.81
C THR A 18 7.26 -6.64 11.03
N SER A 19 7.97 -7.76 11.00
CA SER A 19 7.54 -8.97 10.28
C SER A 19 6.35 -9.65 10.93
N GLY A 20 5.56 -10.35 10.11
CA GLY A 20 4.45 -11.17 10.54
C GLY A 20 4.53 -12.62 10.07
N ALA A 21 3.82 -13.51 10.77
CA ALA A 21 3.58 -14.89 10.35
C ALA A 21 2.24 -15.36 10.93
N ILE A 22 1.61 -16.32 10.28
CA ILE A 22 0.45 -17.04 10.83
C ILE A 22 0.94 -18.37 11.37
N ASP A 23 0.71 -18.65 12.65
CA ASP A 23 1.22 -19.88 13.26
C ASP A 23 0.40 -21.12 12.86
N ASP A 24 0.92 -22.30 13.19
CA ASP A 24 0.28 -23.58 12.86
C ASP A 24 -1.14 -23.72 13.46
N GLY A 25 -1.39 -23.15 14.63
CA GLY A 25 -2.69 -23.13 15.29
C GLY A 25 -3.69 -22.26 14.55
N GLU A 26 -3.29 -21.04 14.22
CA GLU A 26 -4.09 -20.09 13.44
C GLU A 26 -4.34 -20.59 12.01
N ARG A 27 -3.35 -21.23 11.36
CA ARG A 27 -3.56 -21.87 10.04
C ARG A 27 -4.59 -22.99 10.10
N ARG A 28 -4.58 -23.82 11.16
CA ARG A 28 -5.58 -24.88 11.35
C ARG A 28 -6.97 -24.29 11.58
N TRP A 29 -7.05 -23.25 12.41
CA TRP A 29 -8.29 -22.52 12.63
C TRP A 29 -8.80 -21.90 11.32
N LEU A 30 -7.95 -21.21 10.57
CA LEU A 30 -8.26 -20.64 9.25
C LEU A 30 -8.78 -21.71 8.29
N SER A 31 -8.16 -22.89 8.23
CA SER A 31 -8.65 -23.98 7.39
C SER A 31 -10.06 -24.43 7.77
N GLN A 32 -10.41 -24.46 9.06
CA GLN A 32 -11.75 -24.78 9.54
C GLN A 32 -12.75 -23.66 9.16
N GLU A 33 -12.37 -22.41 9.38
CA GLU A 33 -13.18 -21.25 8.97
C GLU A 33 -13.39 -21.23 7.47
N LEU A 34 -12.39 -21.57 6.64
CA LEU A 34 -12.50 -21.61 5.18
C LEU A 34 -13.44 -22.72 4.69
N VAL A 35 -13.52 -23.85 5.40
CA VAL A 35 -14.52 -24.90 5.11
C VAL A 35 -15.92 -24.36 5.35
N GLU A 36 -16.12 -23.62 6.45
CA GLU A 36 -17.40 -23.01 6.80
C GLU A 36 -17.72 -21.78 5.91
N ALA A 37 -16.73 -20.97 5.58
CA ALA A 37 -16.83 -19.86 4.65
C ALA A 37 -17.06 -20.37 3.23
N LYS A 38 -16.59 -21.54 2.82
CA LYS A 38 -17.03 -22.15 1.56
C LYS A 38 -18.54 -22.43 1.55
N ARG A 39 -19.16 -22.62 2.72
CA ARG A 39 -20.61 -22.72 2.90
C ARG A 39 -21.29 -21.33 2.88
N LEU A 40 -20.59 -20.24 3.22
CA LEU A 40 -21.15 -18.91 3.52
C LEU A 40 -20.64 -17.71 2.66
N GLY A 41 -19.53 -17.85 1.95
CA GLY A 41 -18.95 -16.94 0.94
C GLY A 41 -18.12 -15.72 1.39
N GLN A 42 -17.26 -15.78 2.42
CA GLN A 42 -16.56 -14.57 2.96
C GLN A 42 -15.16 -14.84 3.53
N ASP A 43 -14.16 -13.95 3.28
CA ASP A 43 -12.88 -13.90 4.02
C ASP A 43 -12.18 -12.52 3.96
N VAL A 44 -11.43 -12.14 5.01
CA VAL A 44 -10.60 -10.91 5.09
C VAL A 44 -9.32 -11.16 5.90
N MET A 45 -8.17 -10.60 5.47
CA MET A 45 -6.84 -10.72 6.09
C MET A 45 -6.27 -9.33 6.51
N HIS A 46 -5.08 -9.26 7.13
CA HIS A 46 -4.45 -8.00 7.56
C HIS A 46 -3.00 -7.79 7.07
N HIS A 47 -2.12 -8.81 7.03
CA HIS A 47 -0.75 -8.66 6.49
C HIS A 47 -0.65 -9.05 5.02
N ASN A 48 0.41 -8.58 4.35
CA ASN A 48 0.56 -8.74 2.90
C ASN A 48 0.95 -10.16 2.49
N LEU A 49 0.24 -10.70 1.51
CA LEU A 49 0.52 -11.99 0.87
C LEU A 49 1.57 -11.86 -0.23
N TYR A 50 1.57 -10.75 -0.97
CA TYR A 50 2.48 -10.52 -2.08
C TYR A 50 3.56 -9.47 -1.75
N SER A 51 4.61 -9.46 -2.56
CA SER A 51 5.55 -8.35 -2.58
C SER A 51 4.94 -7.20 -3.40
N HIS A 52 4.47 -6.15 -2.72
CA HIS A 52 3.89 -4.94 -3.34
C HIS A 52 4.94 -3.90 -3.78
N ASN A 53 6.22 -4.19 -3.55
CA ASN A 53 7.37 -3.45 -4.07
C ASN A 53 8.53 -4.46 -4.24
N SER A 54 9.24 -4.45 -5.35
CA SER A 54 10.33 -5.42 -5.59
C SER A 54 11.56 -5.22 -4.70
N VAL A 55 11.70 -4.06 -4.06
CA VAL A 55 12.87 -3.71 -3.25
C VAL A 55 12.54 -3.66 -1.76
N VAL A 56 11.38 -3.14 -1.39
CA VAL A 56 10.94 -3.00 0.01
C VAL A 56 9.78 -3.96 0.27
N HIS A 57 10.11 -5.22 0.56
CA HIS A 57 9.12 -6.26 0.87
C HIS A 57 9.46 -7.11 2.10
N ASP A 58 10.74 -7.21 2.48
CA ASP A 58 11.16 -8.02 3.62
C ASP A 58 10.67 -7.39 4.93
N GLY A 59 10.04 -8.21 5.78
CA GLY A 59 9.36 -7.75 6.98
C GLY A 59 7.98 -7.11 6.73
N PHE A 60 7.58 -6.89 5.48
CA PHE A 60 6.26 -6.36 5.12
C PHE A 60 5.32 -7.40 4.49
N LYS A 61 5.89 -8.38 3.81
CA LYS A 61 5.20 -9.61 3.39
C LYS A 61 5.27 -10.63 4.53
N LEU A 62 4.22 -11.42 4.72
CA LEU A 62 4.22 -12.54 5.68
C LEU A 62 5.43 -13.47 5.44
N ASN A 63 6.08 -13.88 6.53
CA ASN A 63 7.22 -14.79 6.48
C ASN A 63 6.84 -16.13 5.83
N ASN A 64 5.63 -16.61 6.10
CA ASN A 64 5.06 -17.84 5.52
C ASN A 64 3.94 -17.56 4.50
N ALA A 65 4.00 -16.44 3.79
CA ALA A 65 2.99 -16.05 2.79
C ALA A 65 2.65 -17.16 1.79
N GLY A 66 3.65 -17.92 1.33
CA GLY A 66 3.44 -19.00 0.36
C GLY A 66 2.52 -20.12 0.86
N GLU A 67 2.60 -20.47 2.15
CA GLU A 67 1.74 -21.48 2.77
C GLU A 67 0.30 -20.98 2.88
N ILE A 68 0.13 -19.70 3.22
CA ILE A 68 -1.19 -19.06 3.34
C ILE A 68 -1.84 -18.93 1.97
N VAL A 69 -1.09 -18.45 0.97
CA VAL A 69 -1.52 -18.41 -0.42
C VAL A 69 -1.95 -19.79 -0.91
N GLN A 70 -1.16 -20.84 -0.64
CA GLN A 70 -1.49 -22.21 -1.01
C GLN A 70 -2.75 -22.71 -0.31
N LEU A 71 -2.94 -22.39 0.97
CA LEU A 71 -4.17 -22.72 1.69
C LEU A 71 -5.38 -22.02 1.07
N LEU A 72 -5.34 -20.70 0.90
CA LEU A 72 -6.45 -19.92 0.34
C LEU A 72 -6.84 -20.41 -1.06
N SER A 73 -5.87 -20.83 -1.87
CA SER A 73 -6.12 -21.33 -3.23
C SER A 73 -6.99 -22.60 -3.31
N GLN A 74 -7.16 -23.32 -2.19
CA GLN A 74 -7.98 -24.54 -2.10
C GLN A 74 -9.46 -24.24 -1.82
N TYR A 75 -9.80 -22.98 -1.55
CA TYR A 75 -11.13 -22.52 -1.16
C TYR A 75 -11.58 -21.39 -2.09
N PRO A 76 -12.89 -21.07 -2.17
CA PRO A 76 -13.40 -20.03 -3.06
C PRO A 76 -13.13 -18.61 -2.55
N VAL A 77 -11.93 -18.34 -2.03
CA VAL A 77 -11.48 -17.02 -1.60
C VAL A 77 -11.35 -16.13 -2.83
N ARG A 78 -12.06 -15.00 -2.82
CA ARG A 78 -12.16 -14.12 -3.99
C ARG A 78 -11.16 -12.98 -3.99
N CYS A 79 -10.83 -12.47 -2.81
CA CYS A 79 -9.95 -11.33 -2.62
C CYS A 79 -9.37 -11.39 -1.21
N ALA A 80 -8.11 -11.03 -1.06
CA ALA A 80 -7.51 -10.68 0.22
C ALA A 80 -7.51 -9.16 0.39
N PHE A 81 -7.68 -8.70 1.61
CA PHE A 81 -7.42 -7.31 1.99
C PHE A 81 -6.30 -7.30 3.01
N SER A 82 -5.46 -6.28 2.99
CA SER A 82 -4.29 -6.17 3.89
C SER A 82 -3.85 -4.70 4.03
N GLY A 83 -2.75 -4.46 4.75
CA GLY A 83 -2.23 -3.13 5.07
C GLY A 83 -0.72 -3.10 5.22
N HIS A 84 -0.22 -2.59 6.35
CA HIS A 84 1.19 -2.65 6.79
C HIS A 84 2.22 -1.82 6.00
N ILE A 85 2.16 -1.76 4.66
CA ILE A 85 3.10 -0.96 3.84
C ILE A 85 2.67 0.50 3.66
N HIS A 86 1.48 0.86 4.15
CA HIS A 86 0.90 2.21 4.12
C HIS A 86 0.63 2.78 2.71
N ALA A 87 0.88 2.02 1.66
CA ALA A 87 0.62 2.39 0.27
C ALA A 87 -0.64 1.72 -0.26
N GLN A 88 -1.46 2.47 -1.00
CA GLN A 88 -2.58 1.94 -1.76
C GLN A 88 -2.05 1.11 -2.93
N HIS A 89 -2.24 -0.21 -2.92
CA HIS A 89 -1.74 -1.06 -3.99
C HIS A 89 -2.59 -2.32 -4.20
N ILE A 90 -2.86 -2.66 -5.46
CA ILE A 90 -3.60 -3.88 -5.82
C ILE A 90 -2.68 -4.81 -6.61
N MET A 91 -2.47 -6.01 -6.08
CA MET A 91 -1.67 -7.06 -6.74
C MET A 91 -2.55 -8.22 -7.17
N PHE A 92 -2.31 -8.70 -8.38
CA PHE A 92 -2.74 -10.01 -8.81
C PHE A 92 -1.55 -10.95 -8.71
N GLY A 93 -1.68 -11.94 -7.83
CA GLY A 93 -0.66 -12.96 -7.64
C GLY A 93 -0.68 -14.03 -8.72
N TRP A 94 0.06 -15.10 -8.44
CA TRP A 94 0.25 -16.25 -9.31
C TRP A 94 -0.87 -17.28 -9.05
N VAL A 95 -1.59 -17.09 -7.93
CA VAL A 95 -2.84 -17.74 -7.58
C VAL A 95 -4.02 -16.79 -7.87
N PRO A 96 -5.25 -17.30 -8.03
CA PRO A 96 -6.40 -16.49 -8.42
C PRO A 96 -6.96 -15.56 -7.31
N VAL A 97 -6.21 -15.34 -6.23
CA VAL A 97 -6.62 -14.46 -5.13
C VAL A 97 -5.90 -13.11 -5.28
N PRO A 98 -6.54 -12.07 -5.83
CA PRO A 98 -5.99 -10.72 -5.77
C PRO A 98 -5.89 -10.24 -4.33
N GLU A 99 -4.95 -9.35 -4.09
CA GLU A 99 -4.76 -8.67 -2.81
C GLU A 99 -4.92 -7.16 -2.99
N VAL A 100 -5.76 -6.58 -2.15
CA VAL A 100 -5.95 -5.14 -2.03
C VAL A 100 -5.32 -4.66 -0.73
N VAL A 101 -4.22 -3.93 -0.86
CA VAL A 101 -3.61 -3.21 0.26
C VAL A 101 -4.16 -1.80 0.27
N SER A 102 -4.80 -1.42 1.38
CA SER A 102 -5.28 -0.05 1.57
C SER A 102 -4.14 0.86 2.04
N SER A 103 -4.14 2.13 1.61
CA SER A 103 -3.21 3.12 2.17
C SER A 103 -3.45 3.34 3.67
N CYS A 104 -2.50 3.99 4.33
CA CYS A 104 -2.64 4.30 5.75
C CYS A 104 -3.53 5.52 5.96
N PHE A 105 -4.64 5.34 6.70
CA PHE A 105 -5.55 6.45 7.04
C PHE A 105 -4.88 7.58 7.84
N ALA A 106 -3.76 7.29 8.53
CA ALA A 106 -2.99 8.28 9.27
C ALA A 106 -1.93 9.03 8.43
N GLU A 107 -1.78 8.69 7.14
CA GLU A 107 -0.75 9.24 6.25
C GLU A 107 -1.31 9.64 4.88
N SER A 108 -0.46 10.24 4.04
CA SER A 108 -0.72 10.55 2.63
C SER A 108 -2.07 11.21 2.37
N ASP A 109 -2.98 10.58 1.62
CA ASP A 109 -4.31 11.10 1.30
C ASP A 109 -5.39 10.69 2.32
N GLN A 110 -4.97 10.12 3.46
CA GLN A 110 -5.84 9.47 4.45
C GLN A 110 -6.81 8.50 3.79
N GLY A 111 -6.30 7.74 2.82
CA GLY A 111 -7.12 6.92 1.97
C GLY A 111 -7.74 5.72 2.69
N TYR A 112 -8.88 5.28 2.17
CA TYR A 112 -9.62 4.10 2.62
C TYR A 112 -10.34 3.43 1.46
N GLY A 113 -10.63 2.14 1.61
CA GLY A 113 -11.36 1.36 0.62
C GLY A 113 -12.85 1.24 0.94
N ILE A 114 -13.71 1.41 -0.06
CA ILE A 114 -15.11 1.00 -0.01
C ILE A 114 -15.24 -0.32 -0.77
N VAL A 115 -15.77 -1.34 -0.10
CA VAL A 115 -16.08 -2.64 -0.68
C VAL A 115 -17.59 -2.80 -0.79
N GLU A 116 -18.08 -3.03 -2.01
CA GLU A 116 -19.46 -3.43 -2.26
C GLU A 116 -19.47 -4.91 -2.65
N LEU A 117 -20.18 -5.71 -1.88
CA LEU A 117 -20.31 -7.15 -2.10
C LEU A 117 -21.74 -7.48 -2.50
N THR A 118 -21.88 -8.26 -3.57
CA THR A 118 -23.16 -8.86 -3.99
C THR A 118 -23.02 -10.39 -4.03
N ALA A 119 -24.09 -11.08 -4.38
CA ALA A 119 -24.06 -12.54 -4.51
C ALA A 119 -23.06 -13.05 -5.57
N ASN A 120 -22.73 -12.24 -6.58
CA ASN A 120 -21.94 -12.64 -7.74
C ASN A 120 -20.81 -11.66 -8.10
N SER A 121 -20.58 -10.63 -7.30
CA SER A 121 -19.51 -9.66 -7.57
C SER A 121 -18.98 -8.96 -6.34
N LEU A 122 -17.73 -8.52 -6.43
CA LEU A 122 -17.06 -7.63 -5.49
C LEU A 122 -16.59 -6.40 -6.26
N SER A 123 -16.97 -5.22 -5.77
CA SER A 123 -16.44 -3.94 -6.21
C SER A 123 -15.60 -3.36 -5.06
N TYR A 124 -14.40 -2.89 -5.37
CA TYR A 124 -13.58 -2.11 -4.46
C TYR A 124 -13.26 -0.77 -5.13
N ARG A 125 -13.31 0.30 -4.34
CA ARG A 125 -12.90 1.63 -4.74
C ARG A 125 -12.09 2.30 -3.65
N HIS A 126 -10.95 2.87 -4.02
CA HIS A 126 -10.17 3.76 -3.18
C HIS A 126 -10.87 5.12 -3.05
N HIS A 127 -10.86 5.68 -1.85
CA HIS A 127 -11.37 7.01 -1.55
C HIS A 127 -10.35 7.75 -0.68
N ALA A 128 -10.16 9.04 -0.96
CA ALA A 128 -9.47 9.94 -0.04
C ALA A 128 -10.46 10.43 1.03
N PHE A 129 -9.99 10.60 2.27
CA PHE A 129 -10.82 11.14 3.34
C PHE A 129 -11.15 12.60 3.10
N ASP A 130 -12.44 12.92 3.12
CA ASP A 130 -12.93 14.27 2.94
C ASP A 130 -13.29 14.88 4.30
N ILE A 131 -12.31 15.58 4.88
CA ILE A 131 -12.44 16.22 6.20
C ILE A 131 -13.52 17.30 6.22
N ASP A 132 -13.87 17.86 5.07
CA ASP A 132 -14.83 18.95 4.92
C ASP A 132 -16.24 18.54 5.37
N ASN A 133 -16.54 17.24 5.42
CA ASN A 133 -17.79 16.70 5.94
C ASN A 133 -17.90 16.78 7.47
N PHE A 134 -16.80 17.11 8.16
CA PHE A 134 -16.70 17.13 9.62
C PHE A 134 -16.38 18.52 10.19
N LEU A 135 -16.31 19.54 9.32
CA LEU A 135 -15.93 20.90 9.70
C LEU A 135 -17.09 21.88 9.48
N THR A 136 -17.22 22.84 10.39
CA THR A 136 -18.06 24.03 10.21
C THR A 136 -17.49 24.95 9.12
N ALA A 137 -18.32 25.86 8.61
CA ALA A 137 -17.89 26.82 7.58
C ALA A 137 -16.75 27.74 8.05
N GLU A 138 -16.66 27.98 9.36
CA GLU A 138 -15.61 28.76 10.00
C GLU A 138 -14.32 27.95 10.14
N GLU A 139 -14.41 26.68 10.55
CA GLU A 139 -13.24 25.79 10.67
C GLU A 139 -12.57 25.55 9.31
N LYS A 140 -13.35 25.41 8.24
CA LYS A 140 -12.84 25.29 6.86
C LYS A 140 -11.97 26.47 6.43
N LYS A 141 -12.03 27.62 7.10
CA LYS A 141 -11.19 28.80 6.77
C LYS A 141 -9.88 28.81 7.56
N LEU A 142 -9.75 27.98 8.59
CA LEU A 142 -8.58 27.94 9.47
C LEU A 142 -7.52 26.98 8.90
N PRO A 143 -6.22 27.29 9.00
CA PRO A 143 -5.17 26.31 8.74
C PRO A 143 -5.21 25.15 9.75
N PRO A 144 -4.93 23.89 9.34
CA PRO A 144 -4.60 23.45 7.99
C PRO A 144 -5.83 23.14 7.10
N PHE A 145 -7.05 23.30 7.62
CA PHE A 145 -8.27 22.81 6.98
C PHE A 145 -8.69 23.56 5.69
N ALA A 146 -8.22 24.79 5.49
CA ALA A 146 -8.47 25.54 4.26
C ALA A 146 -7.97 24.85 2.98
N ASP A 147 -6.92 24.03 3.10
CA ASP A 147 -6.50 23.08 2.06
C ASP A 147 -5.83 21.88 2.73
N PHE A 148 -6.67 21.01 3.31
CA PHE A 148 -6.18 19.92 4.14
C PHE A 148 -5.38 18.89 3.34
N HIS A 149 -5.75 18.61 2.09
CA HIS A 149 -5.00 17.68 1.25
C HIS A 149 -3.64 18.24 0.82
N ALA A 150 -3.54 19.54 0.53
CA ALA A 150 -2.24 20.17 0.31
C ALA A 150 -1.37 20.13 1.57
N TYR A 151 -1.96 20.35 2.75
CA TYR A 151 -1.26 20.21 4.02
C TYR A 151 -0.72 18.78 4.23
N LEU A 152 -1.54 17.75 3.98
CA LEU A 152 -1.10 16.37 4.09
C LEU A 152 0.06 16.06 3.12
N LYS A 153 -0.02 16.57 1.88
CA LYS A 153 1.06 16.46 0.91
C LYS A 153 2.33 17.17 1.38
N GLU A 154 2.21 18.35 1.99
CA GLU A 154 3.35 19.07 2.56
C GLU A 154 4.01 18.29 3.70
N VAL A 155 3.22 17.71 4.60
CA VAL A 155 3.71 16.85 5.69
C VAL A 155 4.44 15.63 5.12
N PHE A 156 3.86 14.97 4.12
CA PHE A 156 4.48 13.83 3.45
C PHE A 156 5.81 14.22 2.76
N ASP A 157 5.83 15.35 2.04
CA ASP A 157 7.01 15.84 1.34
C ASP A 157 8.13 16.26 2.33
N LYS A 158 7.78 16.78 3.51
CA LYS A 158 8.72 17.05 4.61
C LYS A 158 9.39 15.76 5.11
N SER A 159 8.61 14.69 5.32
CA SER A 159 9.16 13.38 5.70
C SER A 159 10.12 12.82 4.65
N ASN A 160 9.77 12.94 3.37
CA ASN A 160 10.64 12.54 2.26
C ASN A 160 11.98 13.29 2.23
N ASN A 161 11.94 14.62 2.46
CA ASN A 161 13.15 15.43 2.50
C ASN A 161 14.09 15.00 3.63
N LEU A 162 13.55 14.68 4.81
CA LEU A 162 14.32 14.29 5.99
C LEU A 162 14.94 12.91 5.85
N LEU A 163 14.16 11.93 5.38
CA LEU A 163 14.57 10.52 5.41
C LEU A 163 15.45 10.13 4.22
N LEU A 164 15.11 10.62 3.02
CA LEU A 164 15.72 10.14 1.77
C LEU A 164 16.67 11.16 1.16
N LEU A 165 16.28 12.42 1.14
CA LEU A 165 17.06 13.44 0.46
C LEU A 165 18.16 14.04 1.36
N LYS A 166 18.10 13.91 2.70
CA LYS A 166 19.14 14.28 3.67
C LYS A 166 19.87 15.62 3.39
N GLY A 167 19.19 16.59 2.79
CA GLY A 167 19.76 17.89 2.37
C GLY A 167 20.01 18.07 0.87
N ALA A 168 20.19 17.00 0.09
CA ALA A 168 20.36 17.02 -1.36
C ALA A 168 19.17 17.63 -2.13
N ALA A 169 18.00 17.70 -1.48
CA ALA A 169 16.82 18.37 -2.02
C ALA A 169 17.06 19.84 -2.37
N LYS A 170 17.96 20.51 -1.65
CA LYS A 170 18.30 21.93 -1.89
C LYS A 170 19.18 22.10 -3.13
N ASP A 171 20.06 21.14 -3.39
CA ASP A 171 21.02 21.21 -4.48
C ASP A 171 20.43 20.71 -5.80
N LEU A 172 19.38 19.87 -5.73
CA LEU A 172 18.74 19.24 -6.88
C LEU A 172 17.20 19.34 -6.81
N PRO A 173 16.63 20.55 -6.88
CA PRO A 173 15.20 20.78 -6.61
C PRO A 173 14.27 20.00 -7.57
N GLU A 174 14.62 19.90 -8.85
CA GLU A 174 13.81 19.16 -9.84
C GLU A 174 13.83 17.64 -9.61
N ALA A 175 15.00 17.08 -9.26
CA ALA A 175 15.15 15.67 -8.95
C ALA A 175 14.43 15.29 -7.65
N ALA A 176 14.52 16.17 -6.64
CA ALA A 176 13.79 16.03 -5.38
C ALA A 176 12.28 16.06 -5.59
N GLU A 177 11.80 17.01 -6.40
CA GLU A 177 10.38 17.10 -6.73
C GLU A 177 9.89 15.88 -7.51
N MET A 178 10.72 15.34 -8.41
CA MET A 178 10.42 14.07 -9.06
C MET A 178 10.26 12.93 -8.06
N LEU A 179 11.22 12.73 -7.14
CA LEU A 179 11.14 11.65 -6.16
C LEU A 179 9.88 11.78 -5.28
N LYS A 180 9.54 13.00 -4.83
CA LYS A 180 8.31 13.27 -4.08
C LYS A 180 7.05 12.91 -4.86
N LYS A 181 6.99 13.25 -6.14
CA LYS A 181 5.87 12.87 -7.03
C LYS A 181 5.77 11.36 -7.19
N MET A 182 6.90 10.68 -7.38
CA MET A 182 6.95 9.21 -7.48
C MET A 182 6.45 8.55 -6.18
N HIS A 183 6.91 9.04 -5.04
CA HIS A 183 6.48 8.56 -3.72
C HIS A 183 5.00 8.81 -3.49
N TRP A 184 4.54 10.05 -3.67
CA TRP A 184 3.12 10.38 -3.54
C TRP A 184 2.26 9.48 -4.42
N GLY A 185 2.69 9.27 -5.67
CA GLY A 185 2.03 8.36 -6.60
C GLY A 185 1.96 6.92 -6.07
N PHE A 186 3.06 6.37 -5.58
CA PHE A 186 3.08 5.02 -5.02
C PHE A 186 2.19 4.88 -3.78
N PHE A 187 2.31 5.78 -2.80
CA PHE A 187 1.56 5.69 -1.55
C PHE A 187 0.06 5.95 -1.71
N THR A 188 -0.36 6.76 -2.68
CA THR A 188 -1.78 7.02 -3.01
C THR A 188 -2.32 6.09 -4.10
N GLY A 189 -1.53 5.12 -4.59
CA GLY A 189 -1.95 4.14 -5.60
C GLY A 189 -2.13 4.69 -7.02
N GLN A 190 -1.46 5.81 -7.32
CA GLN A 190 -1.42 6.50 -8.61
C GLN A 190 -0.11 6.23 -9.37
N SER A 191 0.65 5.20 -8.96
CA SER A 191 1.89 4.74 -9.59
C SER A 191 1.69 4.04 -10.93
N TYR A 192 0.48 3.55 -11.24
CA TYR A 192 0.23 2.92 -12.54
C TYR A 192 0.36 3.94 -13.68
N LYS A 193 1.20 3.59 -14.66
CA LYS A 193 1.54 4.41 -15.81
C LYS A 193 1.62 3.53 -17.05
N SER A 194 1.28 4.10 -18.20
CA SER A 194 1.53 3.44 -19.50
C SER A 194 3.03 3.34 -19.78
N GLU A 195 3.42 2.40 -20.65
CA GLU A 195 4.83 2.24 -21.06
C GLU A 195 5.44 3.54 -21.62
N ALA A 196 4.65 4.30 -22.39
CA ALA A 196 5.08 5.58 -22.94
C ALA A 196 5.30 6.66 -21.86
N GLU A 197 4.45 6.72 -20.84
CA GLU A 197 4.64 7.62 -19.70
C GLU A 197 5.90 7.25 -18.90
N ILE A 198 6.13 5.95 -18.66
CA ILE A 198 7.33 5.47 -17.96
C ILE A 198 8.58 5.81 -18.77
N ALA A 199 8.58 5.56 -20.07
CA ALA A 199 9.70 5.91 -20.96
C ALA A 199 10.00 7.42 -20.92
N ALA A 200 8.97 8.27 -21.01
CA ALA A 200 9.13 9.72 -20.94
C ALA A 200 9.69 10.18 -19.59
N ILE A 201 9.28 9.55 -18.48
CA ILE A 201 9.86 9.81 -17.16
C ILE A 201 11.34 9.42 -17.15
N TYR A 202 11.69 8.22 -17.63
CA TYR A 202 13.05 7.72 -17.63
C TYR A 202 14.00 8.52 -18.55
N GLU A 203 13.46 9.10 -19.62
CA GLU A 203 14.18 9.99 -20.53
C GLU A 203 14.27 11.44 -20.05
N SER A 204 13.58 11.81 -18.98
CA SER A 204 13.60 13.17 -18.46
C SER A 204 14.97 13.52 -17.83
N SER A 205 15.34 14.80 -17.90
CA SER A 205 16.55 15.31 -17.21
C SER A 205 16.47 15.09 -15.71
N ALA A 206 15.31 15.37 -15.09
CA ALA A 206 15.11 15.23 -13.66
C ALA A 206 15.32 13.78 -13.17
N TYR A 207 14.86 12.78 -13.93
CA TYR A 207 15.05 11.36 -13.55
C TYR A 207 16.52 10.94 -13.66
N ARG A 208 17.19 11.33 -14.74
CA ARG A 208 18.64 11.06 -14.90
C ARG A 208 19.46 11.70 -13.79
N THR A 209 19.14 12.97 -13.46
CA THR A 209 19.79 13.69 -12.35
C THR A 209 19.53 13.01 -11.02
N LEU A 210 18.29 12.58 -10.76
CA LEU A 210 17.92 11.85 -9.55
C LEU A 210 18.74 10.55 -9.40
N LEU A 211 18.84 9.74 -10.46
CA LEU A 211 19.61 8.50 -10.42
C LEU A 211 21.12 8.74 -10.29
N ALA A 212 21.65 9.79 -10.93
CA ALA A 212 23.06 10.15 -10.81
C ALA A 212 23.42 10.61 -9.38
N ALA A 213 22.50 11.32 -8.72
CA ALA A 213 22.68 11.78 -7.35
C ALA A 213 22.49 10.66 -6.32
N MET A 214 21.67 9.65 -6.62
CA MET A 214 21.30 8.57 -5.69
C MET A 214 21.46 7.18 -6.33
N PRO A 215 22.66 6.82 -6.82
CA PRO A 215 22.87 5.60 -7.60
C PRO A 215 22.54 4.32 -6.81
N SER A 216 22.77 4.32 -5.50
CA SER A 216 22.43 3.19 -4.62
C SER A 216 20.92 2.97 -4.46
N MET A 217 20.09 3.99 -4.75
CA MET A 217 18.63 3.89 -4.68
C MET A 217 17.99 3.60 -6.03
N LYS A 218 18.77 3.39 -7.10
CA LYS A 218 18.22 3.20 -8.45
C LYS A 218 17.12 2.15 -8.52
N SER A 219 17.35 0.98 -7.91
CA SER A 219 16.35 -0.10 -7.88
C SER A 219 15.08 0.33 -7.16
N TYR A 220 15.21 0.98 -5.99
CA TYR A 220 14.07 1.47 -5.23
C TYR A 220 13.28 2.54 -5.99
N ILE A 221 13.97 3.51 -6.59
CA ILE A 221 13.32 4.58 -7.36
C ILE A 221 12.56 3.96 -8.54
N SER A 222 13.16 2.97 -9.21
CA SER A 222 12.50 2.27 -10.32
C SER A 222 11.28 1.46 -9.85
N SER A 223 11.33 0.89 -8.64
CA SER A 223 10.24 0.05 -8.13
C SER A 223 8.95 0.80 -7.84
N LEU A 224 8.99 2.13 -7.73
CA LEU A 224 7.82 2.98 -7.50
C LEU A 224 6.85 3.02 -8.69
N TYR A 225 7.26 2.55 -9.88
CA TYR A 225 6.44 2.48 -11.09
C TYR A 225 6.27 1.04 -11.61
N GLU A 226 6.44 0.02 -10.75
CA GLU A 226 6.25 -1.39 -11.12
C GLU A 226 4.78 -1.82 -11.21
N SER A 227 3.84 -1.00 -10.74
CA SER A 227 2.41 -1.31 -10.83
C SER A 227 2.00 -1.50 -12.28
N THR A 228 1.50 -2.69 -12.62
CA THR A 228 1.09 -3.06 -14.00
C THR A 228 -0.35 -2.70 -14.32
N GLN A 229 -1.08 -2.17 -13.34
CA GLN A 229 -2.50 -1.85 -13.42
C GLN A 229 -2.91 -0.85 -12.34
N SER A 230 -4.09 -0.26 -12.49
CA SER A 230 -4.63 0.69 -11.51
C SER A 230 -4.80 0.05 -10.13
N SER A 231 -4.34 0.76 -9.10
CA SER A 231 -4.57 0.39 -7.69
C SER A 231 -5.77 1.13 -7.09
N GLN A 232 -6.58 1.82 -7.89
CA GLN A 232 -7.70 2.64 -7.41
C GLN A 232 -9.04 1.89 -7.35
N LYS A 233 -9.16 0.80 -8.13
CA LYS A 233 -10.41 0.05 -8.23
C LYS A 233 -10.14 -1.41 -8.58
N LEU A 234 -10.98 -2.29 -8.06
CA LEU A 234 -11.02 -3.69 -8.42
C LEU A 234 -12.48 -4.09 -8.62
N TYR A 235 -12.73 -4.87 -9.68
CA TYR A 235 -14.05 -5.45 -9.92
C TYR A 235 -13.86 -6.93 -10.24
N LEU A 236 -14.53 -7.78 -9.47
CA LEU A 236 -14.51 -9.23 -9.60
C LEU A 236 -15.93 -9.74 -9.77
N THR A 237 -16.10 -10.75 -10.62
CA THR A 237 -17.38 -11.45 -10.81
C THR A 237 -17.17 -12.95 -10.72
N TRP A 238 -18.18 -13.68 -10.26
CA TRP A 238 -18.14 -15.15 -10.15
C TRP A 238 -19.50 -15.80 -10.35
#